data_AF-A0A4W5KAW7-F1
#
_entry.id   AF-A0A4W5KAW7-F1
#
_cell.length_a   1.000
_cell.length_b   1.000
_cell.length_c   1.000
_cell.angle_alpha   90.00
_cell.angle_beta   90.00
_cell.angle_gamma   90.00
#
_symmetry.space_group_name_H-M   'P 1'
#
loop_
_entity.id
_entity.type
_entity.pdbx_description
1 polymer ?
#
loop_
_entity_poly.entity_id
_entity_poly.type
_entity_poly.pdbx_seq_one_letter_code
_entity_poly.pdbx_strand_id
1 'polypeptide(L)'
;MLSIAPSSLSLTTEERDRTLNVFINREFGASGVVNISYETVRGSLQDLSQVEGGGALAEPGQDFLSVSGSVILQDGQTSVAIPVTILD
;
A
#
# COMPACT_ATOMS: atom_id res chain seq x y z
N MET A 1 0.98 -17.57 -5.89
CA MET A 1 1.96 -16.48 -5.69
C MET A 1 1.21 -15.24 -5.18
N LEU A 2 1.81 -14.43 -4.31
CA LEU A 2 1.24 -13.14 -3.91
C LEU A 2 1.92 -12.01 -4.70
N SER A 3 1.14 -11.06 -5.18
CA SER A 3 1.63 -9.90 -5.93
C SER A 3 0.85 -8.64 -5.53
N ILE A 4 1.48 -7.46 -5.58
CA ILE A 4 0.74 -6.20 -5.51
C ILE A 4 -0.08 -6.08 -6.79
N ALA A 5 -1.37 -5.77 -6.69
CA ALA A 5 -2.24 -5.58 -7.84
C ALA A 5 -1.67 -4.47 -8.74
N PRO A 6 -1.71 -4.61 -10.07
CA PRO A 6 -1.16 -3.59 -10.98
C PRO A 6 -1.73 -2.17 -10.73
N SER A 7 -3.00 -2.08 -10.35
CA SER A 7 -3.67 -0.82 -9.99
C SER A 7 -3.17 -0.19 -8.68
N SER A 8 -2.37 -0.91 -7.89
CA SER A 8 -1.83 -0.48 -6.60
C SER A 8 -0.30 -0.35 -6.61
N LEU A 9 0.37 -0.56 -7.75
CA LEU A 9 1.82 -0.38 -7.89
C LEU A 9 2.23 1.10 -7.78
N SER A 10 1.35 2.01 -8.18
CA SER A 10 1.53 3.45 -8.05
C SER A 10 0.17 4.08 -7.82
N LEU A 11 0.03 4.82 -6.71
CA LEU A 11 -1.18 5.54 -6.35
C LEU A 11 -0.83 7.01 -6.16
N THR A 12 -1.65 7.90 -6.73
CA THR A 12 -1.53 9.35 -6.53
C THR A 12 -2.74 9.83 -5.76
N THR A 13 -2.47 10.69 -4.79
CA THR A 13 -3.44 11.18 -3.82
C THR A 13 -3.06 12.61 -3.44
N GLU A 14 -4.05 13.49 -3.38
CA GLU A 14 -4.01 14.71 -2.57
C GLU A 14 -3.87 14.36 -1.08
N GLU A 15 -3.16 15.22 -0.35
CA GLU A 15 -3.07 15.26 1.10
C GLU A 15 -4.43 15.67 1.67
N ARG A 16 -5.06 14.74 2.38
CA ARG A 16 -6.39 14.85 2.95
C ARG A 16 -6.61 13.63 3.82
N ASP A 17 -7.37 13.80 4.91
CA ASP A 17 -7.89 12.70 5.72
C ASP A 17 -8.67 11.67 4.88
N ARG A 18 -7.99 10.60 4.46
CA ARG A 18 -8.59 9.48 3.73
C ARG A 18 -7.77 8.20 3.85
N THR A 19 -8.41 7.09 3.47
CA THR A 19 -7.74 5.78 3.38
C THR A 19 -7.60 5.36 1.94
N LEU A 20 -6.36 5.07 1.52
CA LEU A 20 -6.06 4.36 0.28
C LEU A 20 -6.06 2.86 0.54
N ASN A 21 -6.51 2.08 -0.45
CA ASN A 21 -6.45 0.63 -0.41
C ASN A 21 -5.42 0.11 -1.41
N VAL A 22 -4.38 -0.53 -0.90
CA VAL A 22 -3.39 -1.26 -1.70
C VAL A 22 -3.84 -2.71 -1.78
N PHE A 23 -4.14 -3.20 -2.97
CA PHE A 23 -4.63 -4.56 -3.15
C PHE A 23 -3.48 -5.54 -3.35
N ILE A 24 -3.52 -6.67 -2.64
CA ILE A 24 -2.63 -7.80 -2.85
C ILE A 24 -3.44 -8.91 -3.52
N ASN A 25 -2.97 -9.39 -4.67
CA ASN A 25 -3.55 -10.48 -5.42
C ASN A 25 -2.87 -11.80 -5.06
N ARG A 26 -3.66 -12.86 -5.07
CA ARG A 26 -3.21 -14.25 -4.99
C ARG A 26 -3.46 -14.95 -6.31
N GLU A 27 -2.38 -15.37 -6.95
CA GLU A 27 -2.40 -16.05 -8.24
C GLU A 27 -2.18 -17.56 -8.07
N PHE A 28 -2.71 -18.34 -9.03
CA PHE A 28 -2.55 -19.79 -9.15
C PHE A 28 -3.18 -20.61 -8.01
N GLY A 29 -4.38 -20.21 -7.55
CA GLY A 29 -5.20 -20.96 -6.59
C GLY A 29 -5.48 -20.20 -5.29
N ALA A 30 -6.66 -20.43 -4.71
CA ALA A 30 -7.18 -19.68 -3.56
C ALA A 30 -7.55 -20.56 -2.35
N SER A 31 -7.11 -21.83 -2.33
CA SER A 31 -7.41 -22.73 -1.20
C SER A 31 -6.52 -22.42 0.00
N GLY A 32 -7.13 -22.42 1.19
CA GLY A 32 -6.49 -22.13 2.47
C GLY A 32 -6.35 -20.64 2.77
N VAL A 33 -6.21 -20.34 4.06
CA VAL A 33 -6.04 -18.99 4.59
C VAL A 33 -4.57 -18.57 4.52
N VAL A 34 -4.31 -17.30 4.19
CA VAL A 34 -2.97 -16.73 4.12
C VAL A 34 -2.89 -15.47 4.99
N ASN A 35 -1.89 -15.40 5.86
CA ASN A 35 -1.58 -14.20 6.64
C ASN A 35 -0.51 -13.38 5.92
N ILE A 36 -0.77 -12.10 5.69
CA ILE A 36 0.10 -11.20 4.93
C ILE A 36 0.52 -10.07 5.85
N SER A 37 1.78 -10.07 6.29
CA SER A 37 2.37 -8.96 7.03
C SER A 37 2.78 -7.83 6.08
N TYR A 38 2.59 -6.59 6.51
CA TYR A 38 2.96 -5.40 5.74
C TYR A 38 3.47 -4.29 6.66
N GLU A 39 4.22 -3.36 6.07
CA GLU A 39 4.63 -2.12 6.69
C GLU A 39 4.61 -0.97 5.67
N THR A 40 4.24 0.22 6.13
CA THR A 40 4.45 1.46 5.36
C THR A 40 5.81 2.04 5.72
N VAL A 41 6.61 2.41 4.72
CA VAL A 41 7.95 2.97 4.93
C VAL A 41 8.09 4.32 4.25
N ARG A 42 8.81 5.24 4.89
CA ARG A 42 9.24 6.49 4.25
C ARG A 42 10.25 6.16 3.16
N GLY A 43 9.95 6.55 1.92
CA GLY A 43 10.86 6.33 0.80
C GLY A 43 10.21 6.64 -0.54
N SER A 44 10.99 6.53 -1.60
CA SER A 44 10.53 6.67 -2.98
C SER A 44 11.11 5.55 -3.82
N LEU A 45 10.26 4.93 -4.65
CA LEU A 45 10.69 4.04 -5.72
C LEU A 45 11.08 4.81 -6.99
N GLN A 46 10.80 6.12 -7.03
CA GLN A 46 11.13 7.03 -8.12
C GLN A 46 12.32 7.91 -7.74
N ASP A 47 13.09 8.34 -8.74
CA ASP A 47 14.11 9.36 -8.55
C ASP A 47 13.43 10.71 -8.28
N LEU A 48 13.58 11.23 -7.06
CA LEU A 48 12.94 12.49 -6.64
C LEU A 48 13.42 13.71 -7.44
N SER A 49 14.60 13.63 -8.07
CA SER A 49 15.08 14.71 -8.94
C SER A 49 14.23 14.89 -10.21
N GLN A 50 13.46 13.85 -10.59
CA GLN A 50 12.56 13.86 -11.73
C GLN A 50 11.15 14.35 -11.36
N VAL A 51 10.85 14.53 -10.07
CA VAL A 51 9.57 15.03 -9.58
C VAL A 51 9.56 16.55 -9.67
N GLU A 52 8.55 17.11 -10.34
CA GLU A 52 8.40 18.57 -10.49
C GLU A 52 8.40 19.27 -9.13
N GLY A 53 9.22 20.31 -8.98
CA GLY A 53 9.43 21.00 -7.70
C GLY A 53 10.45 20.34 -6.76
N GLY A 54 11.15 19.27 -7.19
CA GLY A 54 12.19 18.60 -6.41
C GLY A 54 11.63 17.74 -5.26
N GLY A 55 10.49 17.08 -5.52
CA GLY A 55 9.60 16.44 -4.56
C GLY A 55 10.21 15.97 -3.23
N ALA A 56 9.61 16.39 -2.12
CA ALA A 56 9.93 15.88 -0.80
C ALA A 56 9.33 14.48 -0.59
N LEU A 57 9.97 13.70 0.28
CA LEU A 57 9.39 12.44 0.75
C LEU A 57 8.26 12.72 1.72
N ALA A 58 7.24 11.88 1.67
CA ALA A 58 6.17 11.91 2.65
C ALA A 58 6.72 11.49 4.05
N GLU A 59 6.45 12.29 5.07
CA GLU A 59 6.87 12.08 6.46
C GLU A 59 5.84 11.26 7.25
N PRO A 60 6.23 10.13 7.88
CA PRO A 60 5.34 9.35 8.71
C PRO A 60 4.88 10.13 9.94
N GLY A 61 3.57 10.10 10.20
CA GLY A 61 2.93 10.84 11.30
C GLY A 61 2.58 12.30 10.94
N GLN A 62 3.03 12.79 9.78
CA GLN A 62 2.65 14.11 9.26
C GLN A 62 1.80 13.97 7.99
N ASP A 63 2.26 13.21 6.99
CA ASP A 63 1.58 13.09 5.69
C ASP A 63 0.78 11.79 5.59
N PHE A 64 1.17 10.76 6.35
CA PHE A 64 0.47 9.48 6.44
C PHE A 64 0.69 8.81 7.80
N LEU A 65 -0.21 7.92 8.20
CA LEU A 65 -0.03 7.12 9.40
C LEU A 65 0.91 5.94 9.15
N SER A 66 2.06 5.92 9.83
CA SER A 66 2.95 4.76 9.82
C SER A 66 2.26 3.54 10.44
N VAL A 67 2.24 2.42 9.72
CA VAL A 67 1.63 1.17 10.16
C VAL A 67 2.52 -0.02 9.83
N SER A 68 2.68 -0.92 10.79
CA SER A 68 3.14 -2.29 10.59
C SER A 68 2.06 -3.22 11.12
N GLY A 69 1.64 -4.18 10.32
CA GLY A 69 0.50 -5.01 10.66
C GLY A 69 0.36 -6.23 9.76
N SER A 70 -0.84 -6.82 9.77
CA SER A 70 -1.15 -7.94 8.90
C SER A 70 -2.61 -7.96 8.48
N VAL A 71 -2.87 -8.43 7.26
CA VAL A 71 -4.21 -8.74 6.77
C VAL A 71 -4.32 -10.24 6.48
N ILE A 72 -5.52 -10.78 6.69
CA ILE A 72 -5.81 -12.19 6.43
C ILE A 72 -6.57 -12.28 5.10
N LEU A 73 -5.97 -12.95 4.13
CA LEU A 73 -6.65 -13.38 2.92
C LEU A 73 -7.35 -14.72 3.21
N GLN A 74 -8.67 -14.72 3.22
CA GLN A 74 -9.49 -15.87 3.61
C GLN A 74 -9.48 -16.98 2.55
N ASP A 75 -9.93 -18.17 2.94
CA ASP A 75 -10.14 -19.27 2.00
C ASP A 75 -11.08 -18.86 0.85
N GLY A 76 -10.70 -19.22 -0.38
CA GLY A 76 -11.42 -18.84 -1.60
C GLY A 76 -11.20 -17.40 -2.06
N GLN A 77 -10.55 -16.53 -1.27
CA GLN A 77 -10.26 -15.16 -1.70
C GLN A 77 -9.00 -15.08 -2.56
N THR A 78 -9.08 -14.28 -3.62
CA THR A 78 -7.98 -14.00 -4.55
C THR A 78 -7.42 -12.59 -4.41
N SER A 79 -8.04 -11.74 -3.59
CA SER A 79 -7.56 -10.38 -3.34
C SER A 79 -7.94 -9.91 -1.93
N VAL A 80 -7.07 -9.10 -1.32
CA VAL A 80 -7.30 -8.43 -0.03
C VAL A 80 -6.73 -7.01 -0.08
N ALA A 81 -7.38 -6.08 0.62
CA ALA A 81 -6.93 -4.69 0.72
C ALA A 81 -6.06 -4.49 1.97
N ILE A 82 -4.96 -3.77 1.79
CA ILE A 82 -4.14 -3.17 2.85
C ILE A 82 -4.53 -1.69 2.94
N PRO A 83 -5.09 -1.23 4.08
CA PRO A 83 -5.44 0.17 4.25
C PRO A 83 -4.22 1.01 4.61
N VAL A 84 -4.06 2.15 3.94
CA VAL A 84 -3.04 3.19 4.22
C VAL A 84 -3.76 4.50 4.47
N THR A 85 -3.58 5.10 5.64
CA THR A 85 -4.25 6.35 6.00
C THR A 85 -3.35 7.54 5.66
N ILE A 86 -3.89 8.44 4.84
CA ILE A 86 -3.30 9.72 4.46
C ILE A 86 -3.86 10.79 5.41
N LEU A 87 -3.00 11.69 5.84
CA LEU A 87 -3.33 12.81 6.72
C LEU A 87 -3.55 14.08 5.87
N ASP A 88 -4.20 15.08 6.46
CA ASP A 88 -4.36 16.43 5.89
C ASP A 88 -3.17 17.35 6.21
#